data_AF-A0AAW4XUY5-F1
#
_entry.id   AF-A0AAW4XUY5-F1
#
_cell.length_a   1.000
_cell.length_b   1.000
_cell.length_c   1.000
_cell.angle_alpha   90.00
_cell.angle_beta   90.00
_cell.angle_gamma   90.00
#
_symmetry.space_group_name_H-M   'P 1'
#
loop_
_entity.id
_entity.type
_entity.pdbx_description
1 polymer ?
#
loop_
_entity_poly.entity_id
_entity_poly.type
_entity_poly.pdbx_seq_one_letter_code
_entity_poly.pdbx_strand_id
1 'polypeptide(L)'
;MKALAITGEETASDLVKQLVALRMLARQNVRTRRQSGELMAGYRAKLALTAVGSYDWTLTNHLIAAIEENRLACEFHEIEIGKYLMFLCHEMDQKVPRALIFDAINTSHADRDTEDVRKYGDKSHHLICILDLENSATQDDDIEIRPLKWCHTMAFMNAMQTNKKLDKAIHDISNEFFDGAFGEYRETPLTERLAGRAV
;
A
#
# COMPACT_ATOMS: atom_id res chain seq x y z
N MET A 1 7.15 17.59 -9.00
CA MET A 1 6.35 16.64 -9.79
C MET A 1 4.93 17.18 -9.82
N LYS A 2 4.30 17.36 -11.00
CA LYS A 2 2.86 17.75 -11.03
C LYS A 2 2.10 16.70 -10.22
N ALA A 3 1.30 17.13 -9.24
CA ALA A 3 0.49 16.22 -8.47
C ALA A 3 -0.33 15.36 -9.44
N LEU A 4 -0.26 14.03 -9.28
CA LEU A 4 -1.22 13.13 -9.88
C LEU A 4 -2.58 13.53 -9.31
N ALA A 5 -3.33 14.31 -10.08
CA ALA A 5 -4.61 14.86 -9.68
C ALA A 5 -5.62 14.44 -10.74
N ILE A 6 -6.76 13.96 -10.27
CA ILE A 6 -7.88 13.58 -11.12
C ILE A 6 -8.80 14.81 -11.21
N THR A 7 -8.94 15.37 -12.41
CA THR A 7 -9.79 16.53 -12.68
C THR A 7 -11.13 16.13 -13.29
N GLY A 8 -11.28 14.88 -13.76
CA GLY A 8 -12.46 14.35 -14.42
C GLY A 8 -12.44 14.53 -15.95
N GLU A 9 -11.53 15.35 -16.47
CA GLU A 9 -11.36 15.63 -17.90
C GLU A 9 -10.39 14.68 -18.59
N GLU A 10 -9.77 13.75 -17.85
CA GLU A 10 -8.80 12.81 -18.37
C GLU A 10 -9.40 11.88 -19.42
N THR A 11 -8.65 11.65 -20.50
CA THR A 11 -8.97 10.60 -21.46
C THR A 11 -8.61 9.23 -20.90
N ALA A 12 -9.15 8.16 -21.50
CA ALA A 12 -8.79 6.78 -21.15
C ALA A 12 -7.28 6.53 -21.20
N SER A 13 -6.59 7.09 -22.20
CA SER A 13 -5.13 7.00 -22.33
C SER A 13 -4.41 7.70 -21.18
N ASP A 14 -4.90 8.85 -20.72
CA ASP A 14 -4.27 9.59 -19.62
C ASP A 14 -4.40 8.83 -18.30
N LEU A 15 -5.56 8.23 -18.03
CA LEU A 15 -5.78 7.40 -16.86
C LEU A 15 -4.88 6.15 -16.85
N VAL A 16 -4.70 5.50 -18.01
CA VAL A 16 -3.76 4.36 -18.14
C VAL A 16 -2.32 4.79 -17.86
N LYS A 17 -1.89 5.95 -18.38
CA LYS A 17 -0.55 6.50 -18.09
C LYS A 17 -0.39 6.81 -16.60
N GLN A 18 -1.41 7.37 -15.96
CA GLN A 18 -1.40 7.62 -14.51
C GLN A 18 -1.27 6.31 -13.73
N LEU A 19 -1.98 5.25 -14.11
CA LEU A 19 -1.88 3.94 -13.44
C LEU A 19 -0.46 3.35 -13.55
N VAL A 20 0.13 3.38 -14.75
CA VAL A 20 1.50 2.90 -14.97
C VAL A 20 2.51 3.71 -14.16
N ALA A 21 2.38 5.05 -14.16
CA ALA A 21 3.23 5.93 -13.36
C ALA A 21 3.09 5.67 -11.86
N LEU A 22 1.86 5.49 -11.38
CA LEU A 22 1.56 5.19 -9.97
C LEU A 22 2.20 3.86 -9.55
N ARG A 23 2.14 2.83 -10.40
CA ARG A 23 2.80 1.54 -10.14
C ARG A 23 4.31 1.68 -10.01
N MET A 24 4.95 2.45 -10.90
CA MET A 24 6.39 2.68 -10.84
C MET A 24 6.78 3.44 -9.57
N LEU A 25 5.99 4.46 -9.19
CA LEU A 25 6.19 5.21 -7.96
C LEU A 25 6.05 4.32 -6.72
N ALA A 26 5.00 3.51 -6.67
CA ALA A 26 4.75 2.56 -5.58
C ALA A 26 5.92 1.57 -5.43
N ARG A 27 6.39 0.99 -6.54
CA ARG A 27 7.56 0.10 -6.55
C ARG A 27 8.80 0.79 -5.99
N GLN A 28 9.08 2.02 -6.46
CA GLN A 28 10.24 2.77 -5.99
C GLN A 28 10.15 3.06 -4.49
N ASN A 29 8.97 3.42 -3.99
CA ASN A 29 8.77 3.73 -2.58
C ASN A 29 8.97 2.50 -1.68
N VAL A 30 8.41 1.34 -2.08
CA VAL A 30 8.65 0.05 -1.40
C VAL A 30 10.14 -0.30 -1.36
N ARG A 31 10.85 -0.15 -2.49
CA ARG A 31 12.30 -0.38 -2.57
C ARG A 31 13.09 0.53 -1.64
N THR A 32 12.80 1.82 -1.63
CA THR A 32 13.44 2.78 -0.73
C THR A 32 13.21 2.41 0.73
N ARG A 33 11.99 1.98 1.10
CA ARG A 33 11.68 1.51 2.46
C ARG A 33 12.50 0.27 2.84
N ARG A 34 12.59 -0.72 1.95
CA ARG A 34 13.39 -1.93 2.14
C ARG A 34 14.88 -1.62 2.32
N GLN A 35 15.46 -0.84 1.41
CA GLN A 35 16.87 -0.40 1.47
C GLN A 35 17.16 0.38 2.75
N SER A 36 16.24 1.25 3.18
CA SER A 36 16.35 1.96 4.45
C SER A 36 16.36 0.99 5.64
N GLY A 37 15.60 -0.10 5.59
CA GLY A 37 15.65 -1.16 6.59
C GLY A 37 17.00 -1.88 6.67
N GLU A 38 17.57 -2.22 5.52
CA GLU A 38 18.90 -2.85 5.42
C GLU A 38 20.01 -1.92 5.93
N LEU A 39 19.99 -0.65 5.53
CA LEU A 39 20.93 0.37 6.02
C LEU A 39 20.82 0.55 7.53
N MET A 40 19.60 0.61 8.06
CA MET A 40 19.36 0.76 9.50
C MET A 40 19.92 -0.43 10.28
N ALA A 41 19.76 -1.66 9.78
CA ALA A 41 20.36 -2.84 10.41
C ALA A 41 21.89 -2.75 10.46
N GLY A 42 22.51 -2.31 9.36
CA GLY A 42 23.96 -2.07 9.29
C GLY A 42 24.45 -1.01 10.28
N TYR A 43 23.77 0.14 10.37
CA TYR A 43 24.13 1.19 11.32
C TYR A 43 23.90 0.80 12.77
N ARG A 44 22.85 0.03 13.07
CA ARG A 44 22.61 -0.51 14.43
C ARG A 44 23.70 -1.49 14.84
N ALA A 45 24.14 -2.37 13.94
CA ALA A 45 25.27 -3.26 14.18
C ALA A 45 26.58 -2.48 14.42
N LYS A 46 26.83 -1.43 13.63
CA LYS A 46 27.97 -0.53 13.84
C LYS A 46 27.89 0.18 15.20
N LEU A 47 26.72 0.72 15.56
CA LEU A 47 26.52 1.44 16.81
C LEU A 47 26.83 0.57 18.04
N ALA A 48 26.45 -0.71 18.00
CA ALA A 48 26.72 -1.67 19.07
C ALA A 48 28.22 -1.91 19.34
N LEU A 49 29.07 -1.67 18.34
CA LEU A 49 30.53 -1.81 18.43
C LEU A 49 31.25 -0.47 18.69
N THR A 50 30.51 0.64 18.70
CA THR A 50 31.08 1.99 18.79
C THR A 50 31.09 2.46 20.25
N ALA A 51 32.21 3.04 20.69
CA ALA A 51 32.34 3.58 22.05
C ALA A 51 31.31 4.69 22.31
N VAL A 52 30.51 4.55 23.37
CA VAL A 52 29.48 5.52 23.76
C VAL A 52 30.10 6.89 24.01
N GLY A 53 29.49 7.93 23.45
CA GLY A 53 29.96 9.32 23.58
C GLY A 53 31.09 9.71 22.63
N SER A 54 31.60 8.79 21.80
CA SER A 54 32.52 9.13 20.71
C SER A 54 31.80 9.94 19.61
N TYR A 55 32.57 10.65 18.78
CA TYR A 55 32.05 11.34 17.60
C TYR A 55 31.29 10.38 16.67
N ASP A 56 31.86 9.19 16.42
CA ASP A 56 31.25 8.16 15.58
C ASP A 56 29.94 7.62 16.17
N TRP A 57 29.82 7.54 17.49
CA TRP A 57 28.57 7.14 18.17
C TRP A 57 27.47 8.18 17.92
N THR A 58 27.78 9.47 18.08
CA THR A 58 26.82 10.56 17.84
C THR A 58 26.41 10.64 16.38
N LEU A 59 27.38 10.55 15.46
CA LEU A 59 27.10 10.55 14.01
C LEU A 59 26.23 9.36 13.61
N THR A 60 26.53 8.16 14.11
CA THR A 60 25.77 6.95 13.80
C THR A 60 24.33 7.05 14.31
N ASN A 61 24.11 7.58 15.52
CA ASN A 61 22.76 7.84 16.02
C ASN A 61 21.99 8.84 15.14
N HIS A 62 22.64 9.93 14.70
CA HIS A 62 22.00 10.90 13.82
C HIS A 62 21.58 10.27 12.48
N LEU A 63 22.44 9.42 11.89
CA LEU A 63 22.13 8.70 10.66
C LEU A 63 20.96 7.72 10.86
N ILE A 64 20.91 7.01 11.99
CA ILE A 64 19.77 6.12 12.31
C ILE A 64 18.47 6.93 12.37
N ALA A 65 18.45 8.06 13.07
CA ALA A 65 17.26 8.90 13.18
C ALA A 65 16.78 9.41 11.81
N ALA A 66 17.70 9.85 10.94
CA ALA A 66 17.36 10.29 9.58
C ALA A 66 16.79 9.15 8.71
N ILE A 67 17.31 7.93 8.88
CA ILE A 67 16.79 6.74 8.18
C ILE A 67 15.39 6.38 8.70
N GLU A 68 15.15 6.46 10.01
CA GLU A 68 13.84 6.22 10.62
C GLU A 68 12.80 7.24 10.12
N GLU A 69 13.16 8.52 10.03
CA GLU A 69 12.29 9.56 9.45
C GLU A 69 11.96 9.28 7.98
N ASN A 70 12.95 8.92 7.16
CA ASN A 70 12.72 8.57 5.76
C ASN A 70 11.82 7.32 5.61
N ARG A 71 11.97 6.32 6.49
CA ARG A 71 11.09 5.15 6.50
C ARG A 71 9.65 5.54 6.82
N LEU A 72 9.45 6.37 7.84
CA LEU A 72 8.13 6.88 8.19
C LEU A 72 7.49 7.65 7.03
N ALA A 73 8.26 8.51 6.36
CA ALA A 73 7.80 9.23 5.17
C ALA A 73 7.38 8.25 4.04
N CYS A 74 8.16 7.18 3.82
CA CYS A 74 7.79 6.14 2.85
C CYS A 74 6.46 5.49 3.23
N GLU A 75 6.22 5.14 4.50
CA GLU A 75 4.95 4.54 4.95
C GLU A 75 3.75 5.47 4.71
N PHE A 76 3.90 6.77 4.96
CA PHE A 76 2.86 7.76 4.62
C PHE A 76 2.62 7.84 3.10
N HIS A 77 3.67 7.81 2.29
CA HIS A 77 3.51 7.78 0.83
C HIS A 77 2.80 6.51 0.35
N GLU A 78 3.05 5.34 0.97
CA GLU A 78 2.33 4.10 0.62
C GLU A 78 0.81 4.25 0.86
N ILE A 79 0.43 4.90 1.96
CA ILE A 79 -0.97 5.20 2.28
C ILE A 79 -1.56 6.19 1.26
N GLU A 80 -0.85 7.25 0.90
CA GLU A 80 -1.33 8.23 -0.07
C GLU A 80 -1.51 7.63 -1.47
N ILE A 81 -0.56 6.82 -1.91
CA ILE A 81 -0.64 6.06 -3.16
C ILE A 81 -1.87 5.16 -3.16
N GLY A 82 -2.10 4.42 -2.06
CA GLY A 82 -3.26 3.53 -1.94
C GLY A 82 -4.60 4.28 -1.94
N LYS A 83 -4.67 5.44 -1.30
CA LYS A 83 -5.86 6.32 -1.34
C LYS A 83 -6.11 6.83 -2.75
N TYR A 84 -5.08 7.33 -3.42
CA TYR A 84 -5.19 7.84 -4.78
C TYR A 84 -5.59 6.75 -5.80
N LEU A 85 -5.04 5.54 -5.65
CA LEU A 85 -5.36 4.38 -6.49
C LEU A 85 -6.87 4.11 -6.55
N MET A 86 -7.59 4.25 -5.43
CA MET A 86 -9.03 4.00 -5.39
C MET A 86 -9.83 4.99 -6.25
N PHE A 87 -9.45 6.28 -6.20
CA PHE A 87 -10.07 7.30 -7.06
C PHE A 87 -9.72 7.06 -8.54
N LEU A 88 -8.47 6.69 -8.82
CA LEU A 88 -8.04 6.37 -10.18
C LEU A 88 -8.80 5.16 -10.74
N CYS A 89 -8.94 4.08 -9.97
CA CYS A 89 -9.71 2.91 -10.37
C CYS A 89 -11.16 3.27 -10.68
N HIS A 90 -11.79 4.13 -9.88
CA HIS A 90 -13.16 4.57 -10.12
C HIS A 90 -13.34 5.29 -11.46
N GLU A 91 -12.43 6.21 -11.81
CA GLU A 91 -12.46 6.88 -13.12
C GLU A 91 -12.14 5.92 -14.27
N MET A 92 -11.21 4.98 -14.05
CA MET A 92 -10.86 3.98 -15.05
C MET A 92 -12.03 3.06 -15.37
N ASP A 93 -12.81 2.64 -14.37
CA ASP A 93 -13.99 1.79 -14.53
C ASP A 93 -15.06 2.43 -15.44
N GLN A 94 -15.06 3.76 -15.59
CA GLN A 94 -16.00 4.49 -16.44
C GLN A 94 -15.53 4.67 -17.89
N LYS A 95 -14.21 4.79 -18.10
CA LYS A 95 -13.64 5.30 -19.35
C LYS A 95 -12.67 4.33 -20.03
N VAL A 96 -12.03 3.43 -19.29
CA VAL A 96 -10.94 2.60 -19.78
C VAL A 96 -11.42 1.18 -20.06
N PRO A 97 -11.25 0.68 -21.30
CA PRO A 97 -11.50 -0.73 -21.60
C PRO A 97 -10.64 -1.66 -20.73
N ARG A 98 -11.26 -2.68 -20.14
CA ARG A 98 -10.61 -3.65 -19.24
C ARG A 98 -9.31 -4.25 -19.81
N ALA A 99 -9.25 -4.49 -21.13
CA ALA A 99 -8.04 -4.99 -21.79
C ALA A 99 -6.82 -4.09 -21.56
N LEU A 100 -6.99 -2.76 -21.63
CA LEU A 100 -5.91 -1.80 -21.39
C LEU A 100 -5.49 -1.78 -19.91
N ILE A 101 -6.39 -2.13 -19.00
CA ILE A 101 -6.11 -2.23 -17.56
C ILE A 101 -5.20 -3.43 -17.30
N PHE A 102 -5.52 -4.60 -17.86
CA PHE A 102 -4.66 -5.78 -17.79
C PHE A 102 -3.26 -5.52 -18.34
N ASP A 103 -3.16 -4.81 -19.46
CA ASP A 103 -1.87 -4.42 -20.03
C ASP A 103 -1.12 -3.45 -19.10
N ALA A 104 -1.81 -2.45 -18.56
CA ALA A 104 -1.24 -1.46 -17.65
C ALA A 104 -0.69 -2.09 -16.36
N ILE A 105 -1.38 -3.09 -15.81
CA ILE A 105 -0.93 -3.82 -14.61
C ILE A 105 -0.08 -5.05 -14.94
N ASN A 106 0.25 -5.31 -16.20
CA ASN A 106 1.11 -6.41 -16.67
C ASN A 106 0.60 -7.81 -16.25
N THR A 107 -0.68 -8.05 -16.48
CA THR A 107 -1.32 -9.37 -16.25
C THR A 107 -1.03 -10.33 -17.41
N SER A 108 -0.67 -11.57 -17.07
CA SER A 108 -0.43 -12.64 -18.04
C SER A 108 -1.71 -12.99 -18.82
N HIS A 109 -1.59 -13.51 -20.04
CA HIS A 109 -2.78 -13.91 -20.82
C HIS A 109 -3.60 -15.01 -20.13
N ALA A 110 -2.96 -15.94 -19.42
CA ALA A 110 -3.63 -17.04 -18.74
C ALA A 110 -4.52 -16.54 -17.58
N ASP A 111 -4.13 -15.44 -16.93
CA ASP A 111 -4.84 -14.92 -15.77
C ASP A 111 -6.01 -14.00 -16.14
N ARG A 112 -6.10 -13.55 -17.41
CA ARG A 112 -7.14 -12.60 -17.85
C ARG A 112 -8.54 -13.21 -17.96
N ASP A 113 -8.65 -14.53 -18.02
CA ASP A 113 -9.90 -15.22 -18.32
C ASP A 113 -10.16 -16.44 -17.41
N THR A 114 -9.68 -16.38 -16.17
CA THR A 114 -10.01 -17.38 -15.16
C THR A 114 -11.47 -17.22 -14.69
N GLU A 115 -12.01 -18.25 -14.03
CA GLU A 115 -13.36 -18.20 -13.46
C GLU A 115 -13.51 -17.04 -12.46
N ASP A 116 -12.51 -16.82 -11.61
CA ASP A 116 -12.51 -15.73 -10.63
C ASP A 116 -12.50 -14.36 -11.30
N VAL A 117 -11.73 -14.17 -12.38
CA VAL A 117 -11.75 -12.91 -13.14
C VAL A 117 -13.11 -12.68 -13.80
N ARG A 118 -13.77 -13.72 -14.31
CA ARG A 118 -15.11 -13.58 -14.88
C ARG A 118 -16.15 -13.23 -13.82
N LYS A 119 -15.99 -13.75 -12.60
CA LYS A 119 -16.94 -13.57 -11.49
C LYS A 119 -16.74 -12.28 -10.70
N TYR A 120 -15.50 -11.88 -10.47
CA TYR A 120 -15.13 -10.78 -9.58
C TYR A 120 -14.32 -9.66 -10.26
N GLY A 121 -13.90 -9.83 -11.52
CA GLY A 121 -13.06 -8.88 -12.25
C GLY A 121 -13.83 -7.83 -13.06
N ASP A 122 -14.98 -7.38 -12.56
CA ASP A 122 -15.79 -6.32 -13.15
C ASP A 122 -15.18 -4.92 -12.93
N LYS A 123 -14.44 -4.73 -11.84
CA LYS A 123 -13.83 -3.46 -11.46
C LYS A 123 -12.32 -3.51 -11.40
N SER A 124 -11.67 -2.41 -11.74
CA SER A 124 -10.21 -2.27 -11.79
C SER A 124 -9.55 -2.55 -10.44
N HIS A 125 -10.14 -2.03 -9.36
CA HIS A 125 -9.62 -2.29 -8.02
C HIS A 125 -9.84 -3.75 -7.58
N HIS A 126 -10.82 -4.48 -8.12
CA HIS A 126 -10.93 -5.92 -7.88
C HIS A 126 -9.78 -6.66 -8.57
N LEU A 127 -9.45 -6.31 -9.82
CA LEU A 127 -8.33 -6.91 -10.55
C LEU A 127 -7.00 -6.72 -9.81
N ILE A 128 -6.78 -5.53 -9.24
CA ILE A 128 -5.52 -5.17 -8.56
C ILE A 128 -5.49 -5.69 -7.12
N CYS A 129 -6.52 -5.39 -6.32
CA CYS A 129 -6.47 -5.56 -4.87
C CYS A 129 -7.06 -6.87 -4.37
N ILE A 130 -8.00 -7.47 -5.11
CA ILE A 130 -8.72 -8.70 -4.70
C ILE A 130 -8.13 -9.91 -5.43
N LEU A 131 -8.09 -9.85 -6.75
CA LEU A 131 -7.62 -10.93 -7.62
C LEU A 131 -6.09 -10.96 -7.77
N ASP A 132 -5.40 -9.93 -7.27
CA ASP A 132 -3.95 -9.87 -7.19
C ASP A 132 -3.22 -10.05 -8.54
N LEU A 133 -3.79 -9.47 -9.60
CA LEU A 133 -3.33 -9.70 -10.98
C LEU A 133 -2.18 -8.79 -11.41
N GLU A 134 -1.70 -7.92 -10.50
CA GLU A 134 -0.59 -7.03 -10.78
C GLU A 134 0.70 -7.83 -11.04
N ASN A 135 1.32 -7.58 -12.19
CA ASN A 135 2.54 -8.22 -12.67
C ASN A 135 2.49 -9.77 -12.64
N SER A 136 1.31 -10.37 -12.74
CA SER A 136 1.16 -11.84 -12.73
C SER A 136 1.97 -12.52 -13.85
N ALA A 137 2.27 -11.81 -14.94
CA ALA A 137 3.17 -12.27 -16.00
C ALA A 137 4.61 -12.57 -15.54
N THR A 138 5.03 -12.06 -14.37
CA THR A 138 6.36 -12.28 -13.81
C THR A 138 6.45 -13.48 -12.85
N GLN A 139 5.31 -14.06 -12.43
CA GLN A 139 5.23 -15.21 -11.51
C GLN A 139 6.00 -15.05 -10.18
N ASP A 140 5.89 -13.88 -9.55
CA ASP A 140 6.49 -13.59 -8.24
C ASP A 140 5.45 -12.88 -7.35
N ASP A 141 5.49 -13.17 -6.04
CA ASP A 141 4.59 -12.66 -5.00
C ASP A 141 5.25 -11.52 -4.17
N ASP A 142 6.49 -11.11 -4.49
CA ASP A 142 7.17 -10.01 -3.78
C ASP A 142 6.32 -8.71 -3.83
N ILE A 143 6.29 -7.98 -2.71
CA ILE A 143 5.63 -6.67 -2.58
C ILE A 143 6.17 -5.68 -3.64
N GLU A 144 7.43 -5.77 -4.02
CA GLU A 144 8.01 -4.97 -5.11
C GLU A 144 7.39 -5.30 -6.48
N ILE A 145 6.88 -6.52 -6.64
CA ILE A 145 6.20 -6.99 -7.83
C ILE A 145 4.72 -6.59 -7.78
N ARG A 146 4.08 -6.56 -6.61
CA ARG A 146 2.68 -6.12 -6.44
C ARG A 146 2.52 -4.86 -5.58
N PRO A 147 3.18 -3.75 -5.95
CA PRO A 147 3.27 -2.58 -5.10
C PRO A 147 1.95 -1.82 -4.95
N LEU A 148 1.06 -1.85 -5.94
CA LEU A 148 -0.23 -1.15 -5.85
C LEU A 148 -1.16 -1.85 -4.86
N LYS A 149 -1.21 -3.19 -4.88
CA LYS A 149 -1.95 -3.96 -3.88
C LYS A 149 -1.44 -3.66 -2.47
N TRP A 150 -0.12 -3.66 -2.27
CA TRP A 150 0.47 -3.31 -0.98
C TRP A 150 0.07 -1.91 -0.51
N CYS A 151 0.22 -0.89 -1.35
CA CYS A 151 -0.19 0.46 -1.02
C CYS A 151 -1.69 0.56 -0.68
N HIS A 152 -2.55 -0.15 -1.41
CA HIS A 152 -3.96 -0.25 -1.08
C HIS A 152 -4.19 -0.87 0.31
N THR A 153 -3.51 -1.98 0.63
CA THR A 153 -3.57 -2.62 1.95
C THR A 153 -3.15 -1.65 3.06
N MET A 154 -2.06 -0.90 2.87
CA MET A 154 -1.61 0.11 3.83
C MET A 154 -2.64 1.23 4.02
N ALA A 155 -3.22 1.73 2.93
CA ALA A 155 -4.29 2.73 2.98
C ALA A 155 -5.54 2.21 3.71
N PHE A 156 -5.93 0.96 3.45
CA PHE A 156 -7.05 0.31 4.12
C PHE A 156 -6.80 0.12 5.61
N MET A 157 -5.63 -0.41 6.00
CA MET A 157 -5.23 -0.54 7.41
C MET A 157 -5.20 0.81 8.13
N ASN A 158 -4.65 1.85 7.49
CA ASN A 158 -4.69 3.21 8.03
C ASN A 158 -6.13 3.72 8.21
N ALA A 159 -7.02 3.47 7.24
CA ALA A 159 -8.42 3.85 7.35
C ALA A 159 -9.14 3.09 8.47
N MET A 160 -8.88 1.78 8.64
CA MET A 160 -9.40 1.00 9.77
C MET A 160 -8.94 1.58 11.11
N GLN A 161 -7.73 2.13 11.21
CA GLN A 161 -7.20 2.72 12.43
C GLN A 161 -7.65 4.17 12.67
N THR A 162 -8.12 4.89 11.65
CA THR A 162 -8.44 6.33 11.78
C THR A 162 -9.91 6.67 11.59
N ASN A 163 -10.70 5.78 10.97
CA ASN A 163 -12.11 5.97 10.70
C ASN A 163 -12.97 5.04 11.57
N LYS A 164 -13.66 5.61 12.55
CA LYS A 164 -14.54 4.90 13.49
C LYS A 164 -15.69 4.16 12.82
N LYS A 165 -16.23 4.69 11.71
CA LYS A 165 -17.35 4.07 11.01
C LYS A 165 -16.92 2.80 10.29
N LEU A 166 -15.75 2.85 9.63
CA LEU A 166 -15.18 1.71 8.93
C LEU A 166 -14.77 0.61 9.92
N ASP A 167 -14.10 1.00 11.00
CA ASP A 167 -13.70 0.12 12.10
C ASP A 167 -14.90 -0.67 12.66
N LYS A 168 -15.98 0.04 13.03
CA LYS A 168 -17.23 -0.60 13.48
C LYS A 168 -17.83 -1.52 12.43
N ALA A 169 -17.94 -1.08 11.17
CA ALA A 169 -18.53 -1.89 10.11
C ALA A 169 -17.77 -3.21 9.90
N ILE A 170 -16.44 -3.17 9.95
CA ILE A 170 -15.60 -4.37 9.83
C ILE A 170 -15.76 -5.27 11.04
N HIS A 171 -15.80 -4.69 12.25
CA HIS A 171 -16.09 -5.47 13.45
C HIS A 171 -17.43 -6.20 13.33
N ASP A 172 -18.50 -5.50 12.98
CA ASP A 172 -19.85 -6.06 12.91
C ASP A 172 -19.93 -7.20 11.87
N ILE A 173 -19.37 -6.99 10.68
CA ILE A 173 -19.31 -8.01 9.62
C ILE A 173 -18.44 -9.21 10.04
N SER A 174 -17.29 -8.96 10.66
CA SER A 174 -16.40 -10.05 11.12
C SER A 174 -17.08 -10.85 12.22
N ASN A 175 -17.77 -10.18 13.14
CA ASN A 175 -18.50 -10.83 14.22
C ASN A 175 -19.67 -11.66 13.69
N GLU A 176 -20.36 -11.20 12.64
CA GLU A 176 -21.37 -12.01 11.94
C GLU A 176 -20.75 -13.24 11.27
N PHE A 177 -19.64 -13.07 10.54
CA PHE A 177 -18.99 -14.16 9.81
C PHE A 177 -18.36 -15.23 10.71
N PHE A 178 -17.84 -14.82 11.87
CA PHE A 178 -17.18 -15.70 12.84
C PHE A 178 -18.08 -16.04 14.04
N ASP A 179 -19.41 -16.09 13.84
CA ASP A 179 -20.39 -16.56 14.83
C ASP A 179 -20.29 -15.90 16.23
N GLY A 180 -20.03 -14.59 16.27
CA GLY A 180 -19.97 -13.80 17.50
C GLY A 180 -18.62 -13.85 18.24
N ALA A 181 -17.56 -14.40 17.62
CA ALA A 181 -16.26 -14.61 18.25
C ALA A 181 -15.58 -13.35 18.83
N PHE A 182 -15.95 -12.16 18.36
CA PHE A 182 -15.32 -10.90 18.77
C PHE A 182 -16.12 -10.11 19.82
N GLY A 183 -17.36 -10.54 20.14
CA GLY A 183 -18.19 -9.93 21.18
C GLY A 183 -18.80 -8.58 20.78
N GLU A 184 -19.06 -7.72 21.77
CA GLU A 184 -19.59 -6.37 21.52
C GLU A 184 -18.49 -5.41 21.06
N TYR A 185 -18.80 -4.57 20.07
CA TYR A 185 -17.88 -3.56 19.59
C TYR A 185 -17.51 -2.57 20.71
N ARG A 186 -16.20 -2.44 20.98
CA ARG A 186 -15.65 -1.44 21.90
C ARG A 186 -14.84 -0.42 21.11
N GLU A 187 -15.31 0.81 21.11
CA GLU A 187 -14.60 1.90 20.45
C GLU A 187 -13.26 2.15 21.15
N THR A 188 -12.16 1.96 20.42
CA THR A 188 -10.82 2.25 20.94
C THR A 188 -10.55 3.76 20.80
N PRO A 189 -10.13 4.47 21.85
CA PRO A 189 -9.74 5.87 21.77
C PRO A 189 -8.67 6.10 20.69
N LEU A 190 -8.73 7.25 20.00
CA LEU A 190 -7.80 7.55 18.89
C LEU A 190 -6.33 7.50 19.33
N THR A 191 -6.01 7.93 20.55
CA THR A 191 -4.66 7.87 21.12
C THR A 191 -4.17 6.43 21.26
N GLU A 192 -5.02 5.50 21.67
CA GLU A 192 -4.69 4.07 21.75
C GLU A 192 -4.60 3.43 20.35
N ARG A 193 -5.40 3.90 19.39
CA ARG A 193 -5.34 3.45 17.98
C ARG A 193 -4.05 3.88 17.29
N LEU A 194 -3.56 5.09 17.60
CA LEU A 194 -2.37 5.67 16.98
C LEU A 194 -1.06 5.27 17.67
N ALA A 195 -1.06 5.08 19.00
CA ALA A 195 0.15 4.74 19.75
C ALA A 195 0.61 3.29 19.54
N GLY A 196 -0.27 2.41 19.04
CA GLY A 196 -0.08 0.97 19.17
C GLY A 196 -0.09 0.54 20.64
N ARG A 197 -0.19 -0.77 20.91
CA ARG A 197 0.00 -1.23 22.30
C ARG A 197 1.39 -0.79 22.75
N ALA A 198 1.47 0.00 23.82
CA ALA A 198 2.69 0.12 24.59
C ALA A 198 3.11 -1.30 24.99
N VAL A 199 4.22 -1.76 24.45
CA VAL A 199 4.86 -3.01 24.87
C VAL A 199 5.75 -2.70 26.06
#